data_AF-A0A6B3EWY7-F1
#
_entry.id   AF-A0A6B3EWY7-F1
#
_cell.length_a   1.000
_cell.length_b   1.000
_cell.length_c   1.000
_cell.angle_alpha   90.00
_cell.angle_beta   90.00
_cell.angle_gamma   90.00
#
_symmetry.space_group_name_H-M   'P 1'
#
loop_
_entity.id
_entity.type
_entity.pdbx_description
1 polymer ?
#
loop_
_entity_poly.entity_id
_entity_poly.type
_entity_poly.pdbx_seq_one_letter_code
_entity_poly.pdbx_strand_id
1 'polypeptide(L)'
;EQTGRPLFGRDTHTVALTEDGEAMLGFARRLLAVQEQAAAHFAGTRLRGRLRFGASEDFVLTRLPEILESFRLAHPEVDLELTVGLSGTLHERLAEGRLDLLLAKRRAGETHGVLVWRDTLVWIGGERLRLDAGLPLPLIVYPPP
;
A
#
# COMPACT_ATOMS: atom_id res chain seq x y z
N GLU A 1 -4.25 29.44 -12.89
CA GLU A 1 -5.07 30.34 -13.73
C GLU A 1 -6.35 29.68 -14.24
N GLN A 2 -6.29 28.54 -14.93
CA GLN A 2 -7.50 27.86 -15.44
C GLN A 2 -8.51 27.44 -14.36
N THR A 3 -8.06 27.19 -13.12
CA THR A 3 -8.94 26.85 -11.98
C THR A 3 -9.67 28.05 -11.39
N GLY A 4 -9.23 29.29 -11.67
CA GLY A 4 -9.74 30.51 -11.04
C GLY A 4 -9.54 30.59 -9.51
N ARG A 5 -8.89 29.60 -8.88
CA ARG A 5 -8.72 29.47 -7.43
C ARG A 5 -7.26 29.24 -7.04
N PRO A 6 -6.78 29.78 -5.91
CA PRO A 6 -5.43 29.54 -5.42
C PRO A 6 -5.31 28.09 -4.92
N LEU A 7 -4.47 27.30 -5.57
CA LEU A 7 -4.24 25.89 -5.20
C LEU A 7 -3.10 25.71 -4.19
N PHE A 8 -2.22 26.70 -4.09
CA PHE A 8 -1.08 26.71 -3.18
C PHE A 8 -1.16 27.93 -2.28
N GLY A 9 -1.08 27.71 -0.97
CA GLY A 9 -0.76 28.74 0.01
C GLY A 9 0.75 28.87 0.10
N ARG A 10 1.27 30.11 0.12
CA ARG A 10 2.70 30.38 0.32
C ARG A 10 2.89 31.24 1.55
N ASP A 11 3.76 30.80 2.45
CA ASP A 11 4.42 31.67 3.43
C ASP A 11 5.90 31.86 3.02
N THR A 12 6.67 32.66 3.78
CA THR A 12 8.07 32.99 3.44
C THR A 12 9.04 31.79 3.50
N HIS A 13 8.63 30.67 4.09
CA HIS A 13 9.43 29.46 4.33
C HIS A 13 8.77 28.17 3.81
N THR A 14 7.47 28.17 3.50
CA THR A 14 6.71 26.96 3.18
C THR A 14 5.69 27.18 2.06
N VAL A 15 5.53 26.16 1.21
CA VAL A 15 4.43 26.06 0.23
C VAL A 15 3.58 24.86 0.61
N ALA A 16 2.28 25.09 0.83
CA ALA A 16 1.31 24.06 1.18
C ALA A 16 0.12 24.10 0.22
N LEU A 17 -0.61 22.98 0.10
CA LEU A 17 -1.86 22.96 -0.65
C LEU A 17 -2.94 23.70 0.12
N THR A 18 -3.79 24.43 -0.61
CA THR A 18 -5.07 24.91 -0.07
C THR A 18 -6.10 23.77 -0.11
N GLU A 19 -7.28 23.98 0.45
CA GLU A 19 -8.40 23.02 0.32
C GLU A 19 -8.76 22.75 -1.16
N ASP A 20 -8.82 23.80 -1.99
CA ASP A 20 -8.99 23.67 -3.43
C ASP A 20 -7.80 22.93 -4.09
N GLY A 21 -6.59 23.12 -3.56
CA GLY A 21 -5.37 22.43 -3.98
C GLY A 21 -5.42 20.93 -3.72
N GLU A 22 -5.87 20.51 -2.55
CA GLU A 22 -6.07 19.10 -2.20
C GLU A 22 -7.16 18.46 -3.07
N ALA A 23 -8.28 19.15 -3.28
CA ALA A 23 -9.33 18.70 -4.18
C ALA A 23 -8.80 18.53 -5.61
N MET A 24 -8.07 19.53 -6.13
CA MET A 24 -7.47 19.48 -7.46
C MET A 24 -6.40 18.40 -7.57
N LEU A 25 -5.60 18.16 -6.54
CA LEU A 25 -4.62 17.07 -6.50
C LEU A 25 -5.30 15.70 -6.71
N GLY A 26 -6.47 15.50 -6.10
CA GLY A 26 -7.28 14.31 -6.33
C GLY A 26 -7.70 14.15 -7.80
N PHE A 27 -8.17 15.23 -8.44
CA PHE A 27 -8.51 15.22 -9.87
C PHE A 27 -7.29 14.99 -10.76
N ALA A 28 -6.18 15.69 -10.50
CA ALA A 28 -4.95 15.59 -11.27
C ALA A 28 -4.38 14.17 -11.25
N ARG A 29 -4.36 13.51 -10.08
CA ARG A 29 -3.94 12.11 -9.95
C ARG A 29 -4.80 11.18 -10.80
N ARG A 30 -6.13 11.33 -10.75
CA ARG A 30 -7.06 10.54 -11.58
C ARG A 30 -6.83 10.77 -13.08
N LEU A 31 -6.63 12.03 -13.49
CA LEU A 31 -6.41 12.37 -14.90
C LEU A 31 -5.12 11.75 -15.43
N LEU A 32 -4.04 11.80 -14.65
CA LEU A 32 -2.76 11.17 -15.00
C LEU A 32 -2.90 9.65 -15.13
N ALA A 33 -3.58 9.00 -14.18
CA ALA A 33 -3.83 7.56 -14.25
C ALA A 33 -4.60 7.15 -15.53
N VAL A 34 -5.63 7.92 -15.89
CA VAL A 34 -6.40 7.69 -17.13
C VAL A 34 -5.53 7.90 -18.38
N GLN A 35 -4.67 8.91 -18.38
CA GLN A 35 -3.76 9.17 -19.51
C GLN A 35 -2.75 8.03 -19.68
N GLU A 36 -2.13 7.57 -18.59
CA GLU A 36 -1.21 6.43 -18.60
C GLU A 36 -1.90 5.16 -19.10
N GLN A 37 -3.12 4.89 -18.64
CA GLN A 37 -3.92 3.74 -19.10
C GLN A 37 -4.18 3.81 -20.62
N ALA A 38 -4.55 4.99 -21.13
CA ALA A 38 -4.77 5.18 -22.57
C ALA A 38 -3.47 4.95 -23.36
N ALA A 39 -2.34 5.51 -22.90
CA ALA A 39 -1.05 5.34 -23.54
C ALA A 39 -0.62 3.85 -23.56
N ALA A 40 -0.75 3.14 -22.43
CA ALA A 40 -0.45 1.72 -22.31
C ALA A 40 -1.30 0.86 -23.27
N HIS A 41 -2.57 1.21 -23.45
CA HIS A 41 -3.45 0.51 -24.39
C HIS A 41 -2.94 0.55 -25.83
N PHE A 42 -2.40 1.70 -26.26
CA PHE A 42 -1.94 1.92 -27.64
C PHE A 42 -0.45 1.61 -27.86
N ALA A 43 0.35 1.44 -26.81
CA ALA A 43 1.80 1.18 -26.90
C ALA A 43 2.19 -0.23 -27.39
N GLY A 44 1.24 -1.14 -27.63
CA GLY A 44 1.47 -2.39 -28.35
C GLY A 44 2.15 -3.54 -27.59
N THR A 45 2.80 -3.30 -26.46
CA THR A 45 3.23 -4.35 -25.51
C THR A 45 2.20 -4.53 -24.41
N ARG A 46 1.18 -5.34 -24.67
CA ARG A 46 0.25 -5.78 -23.62
C ARG A 46 0.96 -6.81 -22.74
N LEU A 47 1.24 -6.41 -21.50
CA LEU A 47 1.65 -7.32 -20.45
C LEU A 47 0.54 -8.38 -20.30
N ARG A 48 0.90 -9.66 -20.41
CA ARG A 48 -0.03 -10.79 -20.43
C ARG A 48 0.54 -11.98 -19.66
N GLY A 49 -0.34 -12.84 -19.17
CA GLY A 49 0.02 -14.03 -18.40
C GLY A 49 -0.50 -13.95 -16.97
N ARG A 50 -0.04 -14.86 -16.11
CA ARG A 50 -0.49 -14.97 -14.73
C ARG A 50 0.48 -14.27 -13.78
N LEU A 51 -0.06 -13.54 -12.80
CA LEU A 51 0.68 -12.91 -11.71
C LEU A 51 0.10 -13.36 -10.36
N ARG A 52 0.87 -14.12 -9.59
CA ARG A 52 0.52 -14.56 -8.24
C ARG A 52 1.09 -13.59 -7.23
N PHE A 53 0.23 -12.73 -6.69
CA PHE A 53 0.62 -11.66 -5.78
C PHE A 53 0.19 -11.98 -4.34
N GLY A 54 1.14 -11.95 -3.41
CA GLY A 54 0.90 -12.07 -1.98
C GLY A 54 0.84 -10.71 -1.31
N ALA A 55 -0.11 -10.52 -0.39
CA ALA A 55 -0.19 -9.33 0.45
C ALA A 55 -0.46 -9.68 1.91
N SER A 56 0.26 -9.06 2.84
CA SER A 56 -0.04 -9.19 4.27
C SER A 56 -1.44 -8.65 4.56
N GLU A 57 -2.19 -9.31 5.44
CA GLU A 57 -3.58 -8.96 5.81
C GLU A 57 -3.77 -7.47 6.10
N ASP A 58 -2.86 -6.88 6.88
CA ASP A 58 -2.91 -5.47 7.27
C ASP A 58 -2.90 -4.50 6.08
N PHE A 59 -2.38 -4.90 4.93
CA PHE A 59 -2.31 -4.06 3.75
C PHE A 59 -3.59 -4.06 2.92
N VAL A 60 -4.47 -5.04 3.10
CA VAL A 60 -5.77 -5.06 2.39
C VAL A 60 -6.66 -3.90 2.82
N LEU A 61 -6.49 -3.40 4.04
CA LEU A 61 -7.20 -2.23 4.58
C LEU A 61 -6.56 -0.89 4.21
N THR A 62 -5.52 -0.89 3.37
CA THR A 62 -4.82 0.32 2.93
C THR A 62 -5.25 0.73 1.52
N ARG A 63 -4.41 1.48 0.79
CA ARG A 63 -4.64 1.84 -0.63
C ARG A 63 -4.39 0.70 -1.61
N LEU A 64 -4.00 -0.49 -1.14
CA LEU A 64 -3.74 -1.63 -2.01
C LEU A 64 -4.90 -1.97 -2.96
N PRO A 65 -6.18 -1.97 -2.54
CA PRO A 65 -7.29 -2.22 -3.46
C PRO A 65 -7.34 -1.25 -4.65
N GLU A 66 -7.13 0.05 -4.42
CA GLU A 66 -7.11 1.08 -5.47
C GLU A 66 -5.96 0.87 -6.47
N ILE A 67 -4.80 0.43 -5.97
CA ILE A 67 -3.64 0.10 -6.79
C ILE A 67 -3.93 -1.12 -7.67
N LEU A 68 -4.50 -2.17 -7.08
CA LEU A 68 -4.83 -3.41 -7.81
C LEU A 68 -5.92 -3.18 -8.86
N GLU A 69 -6.90 -2.32 -8.57
CA GLU A 69 -7.91 -1.88 -9.54
C GLU A 69 -7.25 -1.16 -10.73
N SER A 70 -6.42 -0.15 -10.44
CA SER A 70 -5.70 0.61 -11.48
C SER A 70 -4.81 -0.31 -12.34
N PHE A 71 -4.12 -1.27 -11.70
CA PHE A 71 -3.30 -2.25 -12.41
C PHE A 71 -4.14 -3.14 -13.35
N ARG A 72 -5.28 -3.64 -12.90
CA ARG A 72 -6.18 -4.46 -13.73
C ARG A 72 -6.76 -3.69 -14.92
N LEU A 73 -7.05 -2.40 -14.73
CA LEU A 73 -7.52 -1.53 -15.81
C LEU A 73 -6.43 -1.24 -16.85
N ALA A 74 -5.19 -1.04 -16.41
CA ALA A 74 -4.05 -0.81 -17.29
C ALA A 74 -3.56 -2.10 -18.00
N HIS A 75 -3.72 -3.26 -17.36
CA HIS A 75 -3.21 -4.55 -17.84
C HIS A 75 -4.30 -5.64 -17.85
N PRO A 76 -5.34 -5.50 -18.69
CA PRO A 76 -6.51 -6.41 -18.69
C PRO A 76 -6.18 -7.84 -19.13
N GLU A 77 -5.03 -8.06 -19.76
CA GLU A 77 -4.57 -9.38 -20.20
C GLU A 77 -3.74 -10.13 -19.13
N VAL A 78 -3.59 -9.55 -17.94
CA VAL A 78 -2.95 -10.19 -16.78
C VAL A 78 -4.02 -10.88 -15.91
N ASP A 79 -3.84 -12.18 -15.72
CA ASP A 79 -4.58 -12.99 -14.75
C ASP A 79 -3.94 -12.81 -13.36
N LEU A 80 -4.52 -11.91 -12.55
CA LEU A 80 -4.03 -11.58 -11.22
C LEU A 80 -4.65 -12.50 -10.16
N GLU A 81 -3.83 -13.36 -9.55
CA GLU A 81 -4.20 -14.17 -8.39
C GLU A 81 -3.71 -13.50 -7.10
N LEU A 82 -4.63 -13.10 -6.22
CA LEU A 82 -4.29 -12.48 -4.93
C LEU A 82 -4.34 -13.51 -3.80
N THR A 83 -3.25 -13.64 -3.05
CA THR A 83 -3.19 -14.40 -1.79
C THR A 83 -2.99 -13.44 -0.61
N VAL A 84 -3.87 -13.51 0.37
CA VAL A 84 -3.76 -12.73 1.61
C VAL A 84 -3.39 -13.66 2.76
N GLY A 85 -2.48 -13.24 3.63
CA GLY A 85 -2.11 -14.01 4.81
C GLY A 85 -1.02 -13.38 5.66
N LEU A 86 -0.48 -14.14 6.62
CA LEU A 86 0.60 -13.68 7.49
C LEU A 86 1.92 -13.54 6.73
N SER A 87 2.68 -12.48 7.01
CA SER A 87 3.94 -12.16 6.32
C SER A 87 4.94 -13.34 6.31
N GLY A 88 5.04 -14.10 7.41
CA GLY A 88 5.91 -15.29 7.49
C GLY A 88 5.52 -16.38 6.48
N THR A 89 4.26 -16.81 6.51
CA THR A 89 3.73 -17.82 5.56
C THR A 89 3.84 -17.37 4.10
N LEU A 90 3.64 -16.09 3.82
CA LEU A 90 3.77 -15.57 2.46
C LEU A 90 5.23 -15.55 2.00
N HIS A 91 6.20 -15.29 2.88
CA HIS A 91 7.62 -15.38 2.56
C HIS A 91 8.03 -16.81 2.18
N GLU A 92 7.54 -17.81 2.90
CA GLU A 92 7.76 -19.23 2.56
C GLU A 92 7.20 -19.55 1.17
N ARG A 93 5.96 -19.15 0.89
CA ARG A 93 5.32 -19.35 -0.42
C ARG A 93 6.09 -18.66 -1.55
N LEU A 94 6.65 -17.48 -1.31
CA LEU A 94 7.51 -16.79 -2.27
C LEU A 94 8.80 -17.59 -2.53
N ALA A 95 9.46 -18.07 -1.47
CA ALA A 95 10.68 -18.87 -1.59
C ALA A 95 10.45 -20.20 -2.33
N GLU A 96 9.26 -20.79 -2.20
CA GLU A 96 8.85 -22.01 -2.92
C GLU A 96 8.38 -21.75 -4.36
N GLY A 97 8.39 -20.49 -4.83
CA GLY A 97 7.91 -20.12 -6.17
C GLY A 97 6.39 -20.24 -6.34
N ARG A 98 5.63 -20.28 -5.24
CA ARG A 98 4.15 -20.26 -5.24
C ARG A 98 3.59 -18.84 -5.38
N LEU A 99 4.41 -17.83 -5.14
CA LEU A 99 4.13 -16.42 -5.42
C LEU A 99 5.20 -15.86 -6.37
N ASP A 100 4.81 -14.87 -7.16
CA ASP A 100 5.70 -14.12 -8.05
C ASP A 100 6.12 -12.78 -7.41
N LEU A 101 5.24 -12.18 -6.60
CA LEU A 101 5.47 -10.92 -5.90
C LEU A 101 4.84 -10.95 -4.51
N LEU A 102 5.45 -10.24 -3.56
CA LEU A 102 4.96 -10.15 -2.18
C LEU A 102 5.07 -8.72 -1.63
N LEU A 103 3.97 -8.21 -1.08
CA LEU A 103 3.94 -7.05 -0.19
C LEU A 103 3.74 -7.52 1.26
N ALA A 104 4.82 -7.54 2.03
CA ALA A 104 4.83 -8.03 3.41
C ALA A 104 5.61 -7.11 4.35
N LYS A 105 5.40 -7.29 5.65
CA LYS A 105 6.25 -6.68 6.67
C LYS A 105 7.56 -7.44 6.75
N ARG A 106 8.64 -6.72 7.03
CA ARG A 106 9.96 -7.30 7.31
C ARG A 106 10.45 -6.84 8.68
N ARG A 107 11.25 -7.67 9.35
CA ARG A 107 11.86 -7.33 10.64
C ARG A 107 13.01 -6.34 10.44
N ALA A 108 13.32 -5.59 11.50
CA ALA A 108 14.51 -4.74 11.49
C ALA A 108 15.78 -5.60 11.29
N GLY A 109 16.63 -5.22 10.34
CA GLY A 109 17.84 -5.96 9.98
C GLY A 109 17.68 -6.85 8.74
N GLU A 110 16.44 -7.15 8.31
CA GLU A 110 16.21 -7.89 7.07
C GLU A 110 16.42 -6.98 5.84
N THR A 111 17.12 -7.50 4.83
CA THR A 111 17.51 -6.75 3.63
C THR A 111 16.82 -7.20 2.35
N HIS A 112 15.97 -8.24 2.41
CA HIS A 112 15.22 -8.69 1.23
C HIS A 112 14.16 -7.67 0.81
N GLY A 113 13.93 -7.64 -0.51
CA GLY A 113 12.93 -6.78 -1.14
C GLY A 113 13.28 -5.29 -1.13
N VAL A 114 12.31 -4.49 -1.56
CA VAL A 114 12.41 -3.02 -1.59
C VAL A 114 11.58 -2.44 -0.45
N LEU A 115 12.15 -1.49 0.30
CA LEU A 115 11.42 -0.78 1.33
C LEU A 115 10.41 0.17 0.67
N VAL A 116 9.11 -0.10 0.85
CA VAL A 116 8.04 0.77 0.32
C VAL A 116 7.74 1.91 1.30
N TRP A 117 7.56 1.61 2.58
CA TRP A 117 7.46 2.60 3.65
C TRP A 117 7.89 2.02 5.01
N ARG A 118 8.00 2.90 6.02
CA ARG A 118 8.14 2.51 7.42
C ARG A 118 6.92 2.95 8.18
N ASP A 119 6.47 2.10 9.09
CA ASP A 119 5.39 2.40 10.03
C ASP A 119 5.91 2.33 11.47
N THR A 120 5.27 3.05 12.38
CA THR A 120 5.64 3.08 13.79
C THR A 120 4.79 2.09 14.57
N LEU A 121 5.42 1.10 15.19
CA LEU A 121 4.73 0.20 16.10
C LEU A 121 4.38 0.93 17.39
N VAL A 122 3.11 0.86 17.77
CA VAL A 122 2.59 1.46 19.00
C VAL A 122 1.94 0.41 19.88
N TRP A 123 2.02 0.60 21.19
CA TRP A 123 1.26 -0.18 22.15
C TRP A 123 -0.17 0.36 22.21
N ILE A 124 -1.15 -0.52 22.07
CA ILE A 124 -2.56 -0.17 22.14
C ILE A 124 -3.18 -0.99 23.28
N GLY A 125 -3.99 -0.33 24.10
CA GLY A 125 -4.74 -0.96 25.17
C GLY A 125 -6.12 -0.33 25.30
N GLY A 126 -7.05 -1.06 25.91
CA GLY A 126 -8.38 -0.50 26.20
C GLY A 126 -8.28 0.65 27.20
N GLU A 127 -9.15 1.65 27.09
CA GLU A 127 -9.14 2.86 27.95
C GLU A 127 -9.20 2.56 29.45
N ARG A 128 -9.84 1.44 29.81
CA ARG A 128 -10.00 0.98 31.19
C ARG A 128 -8.91 0.02 31.65
N LEU A 129 -7.92 -0.28 30.80
CA LEU A 129 -6.79 -1.12 31.17
C LEU A 129 -6.05 -0.47 32.34
N ARG A 130 -5.80 -1.27 33.38
CA ARG A 130 -4.96 -0.90 34.52
C ARG A 130 -3.87 -1.96 34.60
N LEU A 131 -2.63 -1.52 34.50
CA LEU A 131 -1.45 -2.37 34.56
C LEU A 131 -0.85 -2.27 35.95
N ASP A 132 -0.58 -3.42 36.56
CA ASP A 132 0.19 -3.51 37.79
C ASP A 132 1.64 -3.83 37.42
N ALA A 133 2.58 -3.00 37.85
CA ALA A 133 4.00 -3.18 37.59
C ALA A 133 4.58 -4.45 38.26
N GLY A 134 3.90 -5.00 39.27
CA GLY A 134 4.30 -6.22 39.96
C GLY A 134 3.82 -7.53 39.29
N LEU A 135 3.00 -7.45 38.25
CA LEU A 135 2.41 -8.61 37.58
C LEU A 135 2.87 -8.72 36.12
N PRO A 136 2.91 -9.94 35.54
CA PRO A 136 3.15 -10.12 34.12
C PRO A 136 2.15 -9.34 33.27
N LEU A 137 2.65 -8.67 32.22
CA LEU A 137 1.81 -7.90 31.30
C LEU A 137 0.90 -8.85 30.49
N PRO A 138 -0.43 -8.71 30.54
CA PRO A 138 -1.32 -9.49 29.70
C PRO A 138 -1.21 -9.02 28.25
N LEU A 139 -0.69 -9.89 27.37
CA LEU A 139 -0.47 -9.59 25.96
C LEU A 139 -1.43 -10.36 25.07
N ILE A 140 -1.99 -9.68 24.08
CA ILE A 140 -2.61 -10.30 22.92
C ILE A 140 -1.54 -10.38 21.85
N VAL A 141 -1.16 -11.60 21.47
CA VAL A 141 -0.12 -11.87 20.47
C VAL A 141 -0.66 -12.77 19.38
N TYR A 142 -0.13 -12.64 18.18
CA TYR A 142 -0.32 -13.65 17.14
C TYR A 142 0.28 -14.98 17.60
N PRO A 143 -0.25 -16.12 17.13
CA PRO A 143 0.32 -17.43 17.43
C PRO A 143 1.79 -17.49 17.02
N PRO A 144 2.63 -18.24 17.76
CA PRO A 144 4.01 -18.45 17.34
C PRO A 144 4.05 -19.15 15.97
N PRO A 145 5.04 -18.82 15.13
CA PRO A 145 5.28 -19.54 13.89
C PRO A 145 5.69 -21.00 14.17
#